data_AF-A0A151K2V4-F1
#
_entry.id   AF-A0A151K2V4-F1
#
_cell.length_a   1.000
_cell.length_b   1.000
_cell.length_c   1.000
_cell.angle_alpha   90.00
_cell.angle_beta   90.00
_cell.angle_gamma   90.00
#
_symmetry.space_group_name_H-M   'P 1'
#
loop_
_entity.id
_entity.type
_entity.pdbx_description
1 polymer ?
#
loop_
_entity_poly.entity_id
_entity_poly.type
_entity_poly.pdbx_seq_one_letter_code
_entity_poly.pdbx_strand_id
1 'polypeptide(L)' 'GDSGGPMVIQRARDKRWILAGIISWGIGCAAPNQPGVYTRISEFRDWINQILQF' A
#
# COMPACT_ATOMS: atom_id res chain seq x y z
N GLY A 1 10.26 -6.68 -2.19
CA GLY A 1 8.93 -7.22 -1.83
C GLY A 1 8.29 -7.77 -3.08
N ASP A 2 7.22 -8.53 -2.93
CA ASP A 2 6.57 -9.19 -4.06
C ASP A 2 5.62 -8.23 -4.78
N SER A 3 5.55 -8.32 -6.11
CA SER A 3 4.59 -7.55 -6.91
C SER A 3 3.16 -7.87 -6.45
N GLY A 4 2.37 -6.83 -6.15
CA GLY A 4 1.03 -6.98 -5.57
C GLY A 4 1.02 -7.23 -4.05
N GLY A 5 2.18 -7.31 -3.40
CA GLY A 5 2.29 -7.49 -1.95
C GLY A 5 1.95 -6.23 -1.14
N PRO A 6 1.73 -6.37 0.18
CA PRO A 6 1.31 -5.27 1.04
C PRO A 6 2.48 -4.35 1.43
N MET A 7 2.23 -3.04 1.43
CA MET A 7 3.02 -2.05 2.17
C MET A 7 2.25 -1.65 3.42
N VAL A 8 2.77 -2.00 4.59
CA VAL A 8 2.14 -1.70 5.89
C VAL A 8 2.91 -0.62 6.64
N ILE A 9 2.17 0.23 7.36
CA ILE A 9 2.76 1.19 8.30
C ILE A 9 2.14 0.99 9.68
N GLN A 10 2.93 1.23 10.73
CA GLN A 10 2.43 1.16 12.09
C GLN A 10 1.85 2.51 12.51
N ARG A 11 0.58 2.54 12.89
CA ARG A 11 -0.05 3.77 13.36
C ARG A 11 0.50 4.18 14.72
N ALA A 12 0.98 5.41 14.82
CA ALA A 12 1.64 5.91 16.03
C ALA A 12 0.76 5.86 17.29
N ARG A 13 -0.55 6.14 17.13
CA ARG A 13 -1.52 6.27 18.24
C ARG A 13 -1.73 4.97 19.02
N ASP A 14 -1.86 3.84 18.33
CA ASP A 14 -2.33 2.58 18.93
C ASP A 14 -1.58 1.35 18.44
N LYS A 15 -0.43 1.55 17.78
CA LYS A 15 0.49 0.52 17.29
C LYS A 15 -0.13 -0.51 16.34
N ARG A 16 -1.35 -0.27 15.83
CA ARG A 16 -1.98 -1.11 14.82
C ARG A 16 -1.29 -0.94 13.48
N TRP A 17 -1.08 -2.06 12.80
CA TRP A 17 -0.60 -2.07 11.41
C TRP A 17 -1.75 -1.75 10.47
N ILE A 18 -1.51 -0.85 9.53
CA ILE A 18 -2.48 -0.49 8.49
C ILE A 18 -1.87 -0.75 7.12
N LEU A 19 -2.67 -1.27 6.20
CA LEU A 19 -2.31 -1.36 4.79
C LEU A 19 -2.33 0.05 4.21
N ALA A 20 -1.16 0.56 3.82
CA ALA A 20 -1.02 1.90 3.25
C ALA A 20 -0.89 1.88 1.72
N GLY A 21 -0.43 0.75 1.16
CA GLY A 21 -0.39 0.59 -0.29
C GLY A 21 -0.09 -0.82 -0.75
N ILE A 22 -0.10 -0.99 -2.06
CA ILE A 22 0.21 -2.24 -2.75
C ILE A 22 1.47 -2.02 -3.58
N ILE A 23 2.44 -2.94 -3.49
CA ILE A 23 3.68 -2.88 -4.27
C ILE A 23 3.34 -2.94 -5.75
N SER A 24 3.81 -1.95 -6.52
CA SER A 24 3.64 -1.91 -7.98
C SER A 24 4.97 -2.07 -8.68
N TRP A 25 5.80 -1.03 -8.72
CA TRP A 25 7.06 -1.03 -9.46
C TRP A 25 8.08 -0.07 -8.82
N GLY A 26 9.27 0.02 -9.42
CA GLY A 26 10.26 1.04 -9.10
C GLY A 26 11.37 1.00 -10.16
N ILE A 27 12.07 2.12 -10.35
CA ILE A 27 13.22 2.17 -11.25
C ILE A 27 14.28 1.20 -10.73
N GLY A 28 14.63 0.19 -11.53
CA GLY A 28 15.55 -0.88 -11.12
C GLY A 28 15.08 -1.65 -9.89
N CYS A 29 13.76 -1.87 -9.73
CA CYS A 29 13.18 -2.51 -8.54
C CYS A 29 13.46 -1.74 -7.24
N ALA A 30 13.29 -0.42 -7.29
CA ALA A 30 13.65 0.51 -6.21
C ALA A 30 15.16 0.49 -5.91
N ALA A 31 15.96 0.76 -6.95
CA ALA A 31 17.40 0.93 -6.83
C ALA A 31 17.74 2.00 -5.75
N PRO A 32 18.95 1.96 -5.16
CA PRO A 32 19.35 2.95 -4.17
C PRO A 32 19.10 4.39 -4.65
N ASN A 33 18.54 5.23 -3.77
CA ASN A 33 18.13 6.61 -4.06
C ASN A 33 16.98 6.78 -5.08
N GLN A 34 16.30 5.70 -5.46
CA GLN A 34 15.07 5.73 -6.25
C GLN A 34 13.90 5.26 -5.38
N PRO A 35 12.77 5.97 -5.36
CA PRO A 35 11.61 5.52 -4.59
C PRO A 35 10.99 4.27 -5.23
N GLY A 36 10.51 3.37 -4.39
CA GLY A 36 9.49 2.40 -4.80
C GLY A 36 8.16 3.10 -5.03
N VAL A 37 7.42 2.65 -6.03
CA VAL A 37 6.08 3.16 -6.38
C VAL A 37 5.04 2.15 -5.91
N TYR A 38 4.10 2.65 -5.12
CA TYR A 38 3.05 1.87 -4.50
C TYR A 38 1.69 2.46 -4.85
N THR A 39 0.71 1.60 -5.10
CA THR A 39 -0.68 2.05 -5.25
C THR A 39 -1.20 2.52 -3.90
N ARG A 40 -1.68 3.76 -3.83
CA ARG A 40 -2.27 4.34 -2.61
C ARG A 40 -3.65 3.73 -2.35
N ILE A 41 -3.75 2.81 -1.40
CA ILE A 41 -5.00 2.06 -1.16
C ILE A 41 -6.15 2.93 -0.63
N SER A 42 -5.84 4.06 0.02
CA SER A 42 -6.87 4.96 0.57
C SER A 42 -7.77 5.57 -0.49
N GLU A 43 -7.27 5.76 -1.72
CA GLU A 43 -8.06 6.28 -2.85
C GLU A 43 -9.12 5.28 -3.33
N PHE A 44 -8.96 4.00 -3.01
CA PHE A 44 -9.87 2.92 -3.42
C PHE A 44 -10.87 2.53 -2.34
N ARG A 45 -10.87 3.22 -1.19
CA ARG A 45 -11.71 2.86 -0.04
C ARG A 45 -13.20 2.82 -0.40
N ASP A 46 -13.68 3.80 -1.15
CA ASP A 46 -15.11 3.89 -1.50
C ASP A 46 -15.51 2.78 -2.47
N TRP A 47 -14.67 2.50 -3.48
CA TRP A 47 -14.88 1.37 -4.39
C TRP A 47 -14.88 0.04 -3.64
N ILE A 48 -13.92 -0.18 -2.73
CA ILE A 48 -13.87 -1.40 -1.89
C ILE A 48 -15.17 -1.55 -1.10
N ASN A 49 -15.66 -0.48 -0.45
CA ASN A 49 -16.90 -0.54 0.33
C ASN A 49 -18.14 -0.80 -0.53
N GLN A 50 -18.18 -0.36 -1.79
CA GLN A 50 -19.28 -0.67 -2.71
C GLN A 50 -19.34 -2.15 -3.07
N ILE A 51 -18.18 -2.81 -3.16
CA ILE A 51 -18.06 -4.25 -3.45
C ILE A 51 -18.36 -5.09 -2.21
N LEU A 52 -17.84 -4.67 -1.05
CA LEU A 52 -18.11 -5.29 0.24
C LEU A 52 -19.48 -4.85 0.76
N GLN A 53 -20.56 -5.30 0.11
CA GLN A 53 -21.91 -5.15 0.65
C GLN A 53 -22.09 -6.12 1.82
N PHE A 54 -22.11 -5.58 3.04
CA PHE A 54 -22.59 -6.27 4.23
C PHE A 54 -24.03 -5.86 4.51
#